data_AF-A0A1V1NRI2-F1
#
_entry.id   AF-A0A1V1NRI2-F1
#
_cell.length_a   1.000
_cell.length_b   1.000
_cell.length_c   1.000
_cell.angle_alpha   90.00
_cell.angle_beta   90.00
_cell.angle_gamma   90.00
#
_symmetry.space_group_name_H-M   'P 1'
#
loop_
_entity.id
_entity.type
_entity.pdbx_description
1 polymer ?
#
loop_
_entity_poly.entity_id
_entity_poly.type
_entity_poly.pdbx_seq_one_letter_code
_entity_poly.pdbx_strand_id
1 'polypeptide(L)'
;MIKVACELQSIGHNVCFVTGYGVESLIKGAGLKFVGIKNSTIQSTKDFFYSITNQSNLDEASIMRSIISLLPQTFKDIERIFLEIKPDAVFVDSATYAAAAVSKLHKFKWATSCVFPDMIPTRSCIPLEYRINDDEVINVKDHKLVFKLCEQYENQLSNVFDEEINSFLDKFSLKAKSPAVLNANLSSDLIIAYTAKEWEYPRNDWPAQLHMVGPDRWELGDKHFELPSNQPLIYI
;
A
#
# COMPACT_ATOMS: atom_id res chain seq x y z
N MET A 1 10.54 3.04 0.43
CA MET A 1 10.32 3.91 1.61
C MET A 1 11.57 4.16 2.45
N ILE A 2 12.51 3.21 2.60
CA ILE A 2 13.73 3.43 3.42
C ILE A 2 14.55 4.61 2.89
N LYS A 3 14.70 4.74 1.57
CA LYS A 3 15.47 5.84 0.97
C LYS A 3 14.86 7.20 1.29
N VAL A 4 13.53 7.33 1.18
CA VAL A 4 12.80 8.53 1.59
C VAL A 4 13.05 8.86 3.06
N ALA A 5 13.00 7.85 3.94
CA ALA A 5 13.31 8.03 5.36
C ALA A 5 14.75 8.51 5.60
N CYS A 6 15.73 7.94 4.90
CA CYS A 6 17.13 8.37 4.96
C CYS A 6 17.31 9.81 4.44
N GLU A 7 16.62 10.17 3.35
CA GLU A 7 16.68 11.53 2.79
C GLU A 7 16.11 12.55 3.77
N LEU A 8 14.94 12.27 4.36
CA LEU A 8 14.34 13.08 5.42
C LEU A 8 15.29 13.23 6.63
N GLN A 9 15.97 12.15 7.03
CA GLN A 9 16.97 12.20 8.09
C GLN A 9 18.17 13.08 7.71
N SER A 10 18.63 13.02 6.45
CA SER A 10 19.76 13.79 5.95
C SER A 10 19.52 15.31 5.95
N ILE A 11 18.26 15.73 5.78
CA ILE A 11 17.85 17.13 5.86
C ILE A 11 17.42 17.56 7.27
N GLY A 12 17.69 16.72 8.28
CA GLY A 12 17.56 17.06 9.70
C GLY A 12 16.26 16.62 10.38
N HIS A 13 15.40 15.84 9.72
CA HIS A 13 14.21 15.29 10.39
C HIS A 13 14.58 14.12 11.31
N ASN A 14 13.90 14.03 12.45
CA ASN A 14 13.98 12.86 13.32
C ASN A 14 13.02 11.77 12.82
N VAL A 15 13.54 10.82 12.05
CA VAL A 15 12.74 9.79 11.38
C VAL A 15 12.71 8.51 12.20
N CYS A 16 11.51 7.98 12.41
CA CYS A 16 11.26 6.69 13.03
C CYS A 16 10.51 5.78 12.05
N PHE A 17 11.04 4.58 11.82
CA PHE A 17 10.44 3.59 10.94
C PHE A 17 9.64 2.56 11.75
N VAL A 18 8.33 2.53 11.53
CA VAL A 18 7.39 1.64 12.25
C VAL A 18 6.98 0.50 11.33
N THR A 19 7.33 -0.74 11.67
CA THR A 19 7.02 -1.92 10.83
C THR A 19 7.18 -3.23 11.63
N GLY A 20 7.00 -4.39 10.99
CA GLY A 20 7.25 -5.70 11.58
C GLY A 20 8.74 -5.98 11.85
N TYR A 21 9.02 -6.91 12.77
CA TYR A 21 10.39 -7.22 13.20
C TYR A 21 11.27 -7.88 12.14
N GLY A 22 10.70 -8.49 11.08
CA GLY A 22 11.47 -9.16 10.03
C GLY A 22 12.39 -8.26 9.19
N VAL A 23 12.24 -6.93 9.29
CA VAL A 23 13.11 -5.96 8.60
C VAL A 23 13.93 -5.09 9.55
N GLU A 24 13.97 -5.41 10.85
CA GLU A 24 14.67 -4.61 11.86
C GLU A 24 16.14 -4.37 11.52
N SER A 25 16.87 -5.42 11.12
CA SER A 25 18.30 -5.33 10.78
C SER A 25 18.54 -4.41 9.59
N LEU A 26 17.68 -4.47 8.57
CA LEU A 26 17.74 -3.60 7.39
C LEU A 26 17.54 -2.12 7.77
N ILE A 27 16.51 -1.83 8.56
CA ILE A 27 16.22 -0.46 9.02
C ILE A 27 17.36 0.10 9.87
N LYS A 28 17.85 -0.69 10.84
CA LYS A 28 18.97 -0.28 11.70
C LYS A 28 20.27 -0.13 10.91
N GLY A 29 20.53 -1.01 9.94
CA GLY A 29 21.68 -0.94 9.05
C GLY A 29 21.71 0.33 8.20
N ALA A 30 20.53 0.87 7.85
CA ALA A 30 20.38 2.16 7.17
C ALA A 30 20.52 3.38 8.11
N GLY A 31 20.85 3.19 9.40
CA GLY A 31 20.98 4.28 10.38
C GLY A 31 19.65 4.87 10.88
N LEU A 32 18.52 4.21 10.59
CA LEU A 32 17.19 4.67 10.97
C LEU A 32 16.78 4.10 12.33
N LYS A 33 15.99 4.88 13.09
CA LYS A 33 15.35 4.41 14.32
C LYS A 33 14.24 3.42 13.96
N PHE A 34 14.33 2.20 14.47
CA PHE A 34 13.32 1.15 14.28
C PHE A 34 12.36 1.09 15.48
N VAL A 35 11.05 0.94 15.20
CA VAL A 35 10.03 0.62 16.20
C VAL A 35 9.14 -0.52 15.68
N GLY A 36 9.15 -1.64 16.39
CA GLY A 36 8.45 -2.85 15.99
C GLY A 36 6.97 -2.87 16.38
N ILE A 37 6.13 -3.39 15.49
CA ILE A 37 4.76 -3.82 15.77
C ILE A 37 4.85 -5.20 16.42
N LYS A 38 4.44 -5.33 17.69
CA LYS A 38 4.69 -6.52 18.53
C LYS A 38 3.76 -7.67 18.21
N ASN A 39 2.52 -7.35 17.87
CA ASN A 39 1.45 -8.34 17.81
C ASN A 39 1.06 -8.68 16.36
N SER A 40 1.90 -8.37 15.36
CA SER A 40 1.72 -8.93 14.03
C SER A 40 2.23 -10.38 14.04
N THR A 41 1.33 -11.34 13.91
CA THR A 41 1.65 -12.77 13.72
C THR A 41 2.49 -13.02 12.46
N ILE A 42 2.52 -12.03 11.57
CA ILE A 42 3.32 -12.00 10.36
C ILE A 42 4.66 -11.36 10.67
N GLN A 43 5.72 -12.18 10.62
CA GLN A 43 7.08 -11.72 10.87
C GLN A 43 7.65 -10.96 9.66
N SER A 44 7.23 -11.28 8.44
CA SER A 44 7.59 -10.54 7.24
C SER A 44 6.51 -10.60 6.17
N THR A 45 6.46 -9.59 5.29
CA THR A 45 5.64 -9.59 4.07
C THR A 45 5.90 -10.85 3.23
N LYS A 46 7.16 -11.31 3.21
CA LYS A 46 7.54 -12.57 2.59
C LYS A 46 6.84 -13.75 3.26
N ASP A 47 6.92 -13.92 4.57
CA ASP A 47 6.28 -15.06 5.26
C ASP A 47 4.76 -15.02 5.16
N PHE A 48 4.17 -13.82 5.12
CA PHE A 48 2.75 -13.65 4.83
C PHE A 48 2.41 -14.14 3.43
N PHE A 49 3.06 -13.58 2.40
CA PHE A 49 2.80 -14.00 1.04
C PHE A 49 3.16 -15.47 0.85
N TYR A 50 4.27 -16.00 1.37
CA TYR A 50 4.61 -17.42 1.28
C TYR A 50 3.63 -18.34 2.01
N SER A 51 3.13 -17.95 3.18
CA SER A 51 2.14 -18.75 3.92
C SER A 51 0.79 -18.80 3.19
N ILE A 52 0.52 -17.80 2.36
CA ILE A 52 -0.64 -17.72 1.48
C ILE A 52 -0.36 -18.42 0.13
N THR A 53 0.69 -18.08 -0.60
CA THR A 53 0.97 -18.56 -1.96
C THR A 53 1.39 -20.01 -2.04
N ASN A 54 1.90 -20.61 -0.96
CA ASN A 54 2.15 -22.07 -0.92
C ASN A 54 0.86 -22.90 -0.75
N GLN A 55 -0.27 -22.25 -0.50
CA GLN A 55 -1.58 -22.88 -0.60
C GLN A 55 -2.01 -22.72 -2.06
N SER A 56 -1.96 -23.82 -2.81
CA SER A 56 -2.54 -23.86 -4.16
C SER A 56 -4.02 -23.48 -4.05
N ASN A 57 -4.42 -22.37 -4.67
CA ASN A 57 -5.79 -21.82 -4.79
C ASN A 57 -6.24 -20.70 -3.84
N LEU A 58 -5.36 -19.91 -3.22
CA LEU A 58 -5.83 -18.69 -2.56
C LEU A 58 -6.15 -17.58 -3.57
N ASP A 59 -7.42 -17.17 -3.57
CA ASP A 59 -7.91 -16.01 -4.32
C ASP A 59 -7.52 -14.70 -3.62
N GLU A 60 -7.56 -13.59 -4.37
CA GLU A 60 -7.25 -12.25 -3.89
C GLU A 60 -8.08 -11.86 -2.65
N ALA A 61 -9.35 -12.30 -2.63
CA ALA A 61 -10.23 -12.03 -1.51
C ALA A 61 -9.69 -12.61 -0.20
N SER A 62 -9.09 -13.80 -0.23
CA SER A 62 -8.49 -14.45 0.94
C SER A 62 -7.25 -13.70 1.44
N ILE A 63 -6.46 -13.12 0.54
CA ILE A 63 -5.32 -12.25 0.90
C ILE A 63 -5.83 -11.01 1.62
N MET A 64 -6.83 -10.35 1.04
CA MET A 64 -7.40 -9.11 1.60
C MET A 64 -8.07 -9.33 2.95
N ARG A 65 -8.84 -10.43 3.12
CA ARG A 65 -9.38 -10.82 4.44
C ARG A 65 -8.27 -11.02 5.46
N SER A 66 -7.17 -11.67 5.05
CA SER A 66 -6.04 -11.90 5.95
C SER A 66 -5.42 -10.58 6.41
N ILE A 67 -5.24 -9.60 5.53
CA ILE A 67 -4.76 -8.25 5.88
C ILE A 67 -5.76 -7.56 6.83
N ILE A 68 -7.05 -7.56 6.49
CA ILE A 68 -8.11 -6.90 7.28
C ILE A 68 -8.25 -7.52 8.67
N SER A 69 -8.08 -8.84 8.80
CA SER A 69 -8.16 -9.55 10.08
C SER A 69 -7.13 -9.08 11.12
N LEU A 70 -6.00 -8.52 10.65
CA LEU A 70 -4.94 -7.98 11.52
C LEU A 70 -5.26 -6.58 12.04
N LEU A 71 -6.27 -5.91 11.46
CA LEU A 71 -6.59 -4.51 11.74
C LEU A 71 -6.78 -4.22 13.23
N PRO A 72 -7.54 -5.00 14.03
CA PRO A 72 -7.75 -4.69 15.44
C PRO A 72 -6.47 -4.72 16.27
N GLN A 73 -5.56 -5.64 15.95
CA GLN A 73 -4.33 -5.84 16.72
C GLN A 73 -3.23 -4.86 16.29
N THR A 74 -3.08 -4.65 14.99
CA THR A 74 -2.15 -3.64 14.44
C THR A 74 -2.57 -2.22 14.82
N PHE A 75 -3.87 -1.92 14.88
CA PHE A 75 -4.38 -0.64 15.35
C PHE A 75 -3.93 -0.33 16.78
N LYS A 76 -4.10 -1.25 17.73
CA LYS A 76 -3.68 -1.05 19.13
C LYS A 76 -2.18 -0.77 19.25
N ASP A 77 -1.37 -1.51 18.49
CA ASP A 77 0.07 -1.34 18.50
C ASP A 77 0.48 0.02 17.93
N ILE A 78 -0.09 0.39 16.77
CA ILE A 78 0.22 1.65 16.09
C ILE A 78 -0.29 2.84 16.88
N GLU A 79 -1.49 2.76 17.46
CA GLU A 79 -2.05 3.80 18.33
C GLU A 79 -1.12 4.07 19.51
N ARG A 80 -0.72 3.01 20.23
CA ARG A 80 0.25 3.13 21.33
C ARG A 80 1.55 3.79 20.85
N ILE A 81 2.10 3.35 19.73
CA ILE A 81 3.34 3.89 19.15
C ILE A 81 3.18 5.38 18.83
N PHE A 82 2.08 5.79 18.18
CA PHE A 82 1.85 7.19 17.80
C PHE A 82 1.64 8.08 19.03
N LEU A 83 0.96 7.59 20.07
CA LEU A 83 0.75 8.34 21.31
C LEU A 83 2.05 8.47 22.15
N GLU A 84 2.94 7.48 22.08
CA GLU A 84 4.27 7.53 22.72
C GLU A 84 5.23 8.45 21.96
N ILE A 85 5.31 8.33 20.63
CA ILE A 85 6.26 9.08 19.78
C ILE A 85 5.77 10.51 19.52
N LYS A 86 4.46 10.71 19.38
CA LYS A 86 3.81 11.98 19.00
C LYS A 86 4.40 12.58 17.72
N PRO A 87 4.28 11.87 16.57
CA PRO A 87 4.87 12.35 15.32
C PRO A 87 4.20 13.63 14.81
N ASP A 88 4.98 14.54 14.23
CA ASP A 88 4.47 15.74 13.56
C ASP A 88 3.77 15.41 12.22
N ALA A 89 4.20 14.33 11.57
CA ALA A 89 3.62 13.79 10.34
C ALA A 89 3.90 12.29 10.22
N VAL A 90 3.02 11.58 9.48
CA VAL A 90 3.10 10.14 9.26
C VAL A 90 3.04 9.82 7.77
N PHE A 91 3.92 8.94 7.29
CA PHE A 91 3.80 8.32 5.97
C PHE A 91 3.24 6.91 6.12
N VAL A 92 2.11 6.64 5.49
CA VAL A 92 1.35 5.39 5.64
C VAL A 92 1.33 4.64 4.33
N ASP A 93 1.84 3.42 4.31
CA ASP A 93 1.72 2.53 3.16
C ASP A 93 0.25 2.21 2.83
N SER A 94 -0.08 2.07 1.54
CA SER A 94 -1.45 1.84 1.09
C SER A 94 -2.07 0.52 1.59
N ALA A 95 -1.32 -0.45 2.11
CA ALA A 95 -1.90 -1.64 2.73
C ALA A 95 -2.05 -1.53 4.26
N THR A 96 -1.60 -0.43 4.88
CA THR A 96 -1.54 -0.29 6.35
C THR A 96 -2.78 0.47 6.90
N TYR A 97 -3.95 -0.15 6.80
CA TYR A 97 -5.24 0.42 7.26
C TYR A 97 -5.21 0.97 8.69
N ALA A 98 -4.55 0.26 9.60
CA ALA A 98 -4.44 0.63 11.00
C ALA A 98 -3.80 2.02 11.20
N ALA A 99 -2.70 2.31 10.49
CA ALA A 99 -2.03 3.60 10.61
C ALA A 99 -2.89 4.74 10.10
N ALA A 100 -3.58 4.56 8.96
CA ALA A 100 -4.50 5.56 8.44
C ALA A 100 -5.66 5.84 9.42
N ALA A 101 -6.22 4.80 10.03
CA ALA A 101 -7.29 4.92 11.03
C ALA A 101 -6.81 5.67 12.29
N VAL A 102 -5.63 5.32 12.83
CA VAL A 102 -5.03 6.02 13.99
C VAL A 102 -4.73 7.47 13.65
N SER A 103 -4.19 7.76 12.46
CA SER A 103 -3.94 9.13 12.00
C SER A 103 -5.22 9.96 11.94
N LYS A 104 -6.32 9.38 11.45
CA LYS A 104 -7.64 10.04 11.42
C LYS A 104 -8.20 10.26 12.82
N LEU A 105 -8.17 9.25 13.68
CA LEU A 105 -8.69 9.30 15.04
C LEU A 105 -8.02 10.40 15.87
N HIS A 106 -6.69 10.46 15.82
CA HIS A 106 -5.89 11.38 16.62
C HIS A 106 -5.49 12.67 15.88
N LYS A 107 -6.02 12.85 14.66
CA LYS A 107 -5.78 14.03 13.80
C LYS A 107 -4.30 14.31 13.53
N PHE A 108 -3.49 13.26 13.38
CA PHE A 108 -2.12 13.41 12.92
C PHE A 108 -2.11 13.79 11.44
N LYS A 109 -1.19 14.67 11.04
CA LYS A 109 -0.94 14.93 9.61
C LYS A 109 -0.38 13.65 8.99
N TRP A 110 -0.90 13.25 7.84
CA TRP A 110 -0.43 12.02 7.21
C TRP A 110 -0.58 12.03 5.70
N ALA A 111 0.29 11.27 5.05
CA ALA A 111 0.29 11.05 3.61
C ALA A 111 0.22 9.55 3.33
N THR A 112 -0.39 9.19 2.20
CA THR A 112 -0.36 7.82 1.70
C THR A 112 0.86 7.60 0.82
N SER A 113 1.63 6.56 1.13
CA SER A 113 2.67 5.98 0.28
C SER A 113 2.05 4.84 -0.51
N CYS A 114 1.87 5.04 -1.80
CA CYS A 114 1.20 4.11 -2.71
C CYS A 114 2.25 3.45 -3.60
N VAL A 115 2.58 2.19 -3.31
CA VAL A 115 3.53 1.42 -4.13
C VAL A 115 2.87 0.96 -5.42
N PHE A 116 1.56 0.71 -5.37
CA PHE A 116 0.77 0.24 -6.50
C PHE A 116 -0.39 1.22 -6.75
N PRO A 117 -0.32 2.06 -7.81
CA PRO A 117 -1.37 3.04 -8.11
C PRO A 117 -2.72 2.44 -8.50
N ASP A 118 -2.79 1.14 -8.80
CA ASP A 118 -4.04 0.37 -8.89
C ASP A 118 -4.87 0.43 -7.59
N MET A 119 -4.23 0.60 -6.43
CA MET A 119 -4.89 0.79 -5.13
C MET A 119 -5.60 2.15 -4.99
N ILE A 120 -5.53 3.01 -6.01
CA ILE A 120 -6.25 4.28 -6.06
C ILE A 120 -7.49 4.09 -6.95
N PRO A 121 -8.71 4.24 -6.40
CA PRO A 121 -9.95 4.07 -7.15
C PRO A 121 -9.97 4.92 -8.41
N THR A 122 -10.44 4.32 -9.49
CA THR A 122 -10.51 4.92 -10.82
C THR A 122 -11.70 4.36 -11.56
N ARG A 123 -12.33 5.20 -12.39
CA ARG A 123 -13.39 4.84 -13.32
C ARG A 123 -12.88 4.72 -14.75
N SER A 124 -11.60 4.99 -14.98
CA SER A 124 -11.04 5.22 -16.30
C SER A 124 -10.04 4.15 -16.77
N CYS A 125 -9.71 3.15 -15.94
CA CYS A 125 -8.92 2.00 -16.37
C CYS A 125 -9.51 0.67 -15.86
N ILE A 126 -9.15 -0.43 -16.54
CA ILE A 126 -9.52 -1.78 -16.12
C ILE A 126 -8.57 -2.13 -14.97
N PRO A 127 -9.06 -2.75 -13.90
CA PRO A 127 -8.21 -3.23 -12.82
C PRO A 127 -7.19 -4.24 -13.34
N LEU A 128 -6.00 -4.26 -12.72
CA LEU A 128 -4.82 -4.97 -13.22
C LEU A 128 -5.07 -6.48 -13.33
N GLU A 129 -5.91 -7.02 -12.45
CA GLU A 129 -6.29 -8.41 -12.31
C GLU A 129 -7.26 -8.91 -13.39
N TYR A 130 -7.98 -8.01 -14.08
CA TYR A 130 -8.85 -8.36 -15.21
C TYR A 130 -8.19 -8.08 -16.55
N ARG A 131 -6.86 -8.28 -16.65
CA ARG A 131 -6.16 -8.39 -17.93
C ARG A 131 -6.73 -9.58 -18.72
N ILE A 132 -7.84 -9.33 -19.40
CA ILE A 132 -8.20 -10.04 -20.62
C ILE A 132 -6.99 -9.80 -21.55
N ASN A 133 -6.41 -10.86 -22.12
CA ASN A 133 -5.19 -10.81 -22.92
C ASN A 133 -5.16 -9.56 -23.81
N ASP A 134 -4.03 -8.84 -23.85
CA ASP A 134 -3.91 -7.54 -24.53
C ASP A 134 -4.41 -7.61 -26.00
N ASP A 135 -4.29 -8.76 -26.65
CA ASP A 135 -4.77 -9.02 -28.02
C ASP A 135 -6.31 -9.07 -28.16
N GLU A 136 -7.04 -9.39 -27.08
CA GLU A 136 -8.50 -9.52 -27.06
C GLU A 136 -9.19 -8.20 -26.69
N VAL A 137 -8.59 -7.39 -25.80
CA VAL A 137 -9.16 -6.09 -25.39
C VAL A 137 -9.16 -5.10 -26.55
N ILE A 138 -8.09 -5.06 -27.37
CA ILE A 138 -7.97 -4.13 -28.51
C ILE A 138 -9.13 -4.27 -29.53
N ASN A 139 -9.86 -5.39 -29.54
CA ASN A 139 -10.96 -5.64 -30.46
C ASN A 139 -12.37 -5.52 -29.86
N VAL A 140 -12.52 -5.21 -28.56
CA VAL A 140 -13.86 -5.02 -28.00
C VAL A 140 -14.37 -3.64 -28.40
N LYS A 141 -15.28 -3.57 -29.38
CA LYS A 141 -15.88 -2.27 -29.80
C LYS A 141 -16.58 -1.52 -28.65
N ASP A 142 -16.87 -2.20 -27.54
CA ASP A 142 -17.49 -1.66 -26.33
C ASP A 142 -16.62 -1.81 -25.08
N HIS A 143 -15.40 -1.25 -25.06
CA HIS A 143 -14.58 -1.19 -23.82
C HIS A 143 -15.41 -0.68 -22.63
N LYS A 144 -16.35 0.24 -22.85
CA LYS A 144 -17.27 0.78 -21.83
C LYS A 144 -18.08 -0.30 -21.11
N LEU A 145 -18.52 -1.34 -21.81
CA LEU A 145 -19.27 -2.43 -21.19
C LEU A 145 -18.34 -3.29 -20.33
N VAL A 146 -17.15 -3.62 -20.82
CA VAL A 146 -16.13 -4.36 -20.07
C VAL A 146 -15.73 -3.58 -18.81
N PHE A 147 -15.43 -2.29 -18.92
CA PHE A 147 -15.16 -1.42 -17.78
C PHE A 147 -16.29 -1.46 -16.75
N LYS A 148 -17.54 -1.34 -17.19
CA LYS A 148 -18.69 -1.37 -16.29
C LYS A 148 -18.86 -2.72 -15.61
N LEU A 149 -18.57 -3.82 -16.29
CA LEU A 149 -18.62 -5.16 -15.71
C LEU A 149 -17.49 -5.39 -14.69
N CYS A 150 -16.28 -4.94 -15.00
CA CYS A 150 -15.16 -4.96 -14.06
C CYS A 150 -15.47 -4.08 -12.83
N GLU A 151 -15.95 -2.85 -13.02
CA GLU A 151 -16.38 -1.95 -11.95
C GLU A 151 -17.48 -2.60 -11.09
N GLN A 152 -18.45 -3.26 -11.71
CA GLN A 152 -19.50 -3.97 -10.96
C GLN A 152 -18.94 -5.13 -10.14
N TYR A 153 -18.02 -5.90 -10.71
CA TYR A 153 -17.40 -7.03 -10.01
C TYR A 153 -16.51 -6.56 -8.85
N GLU A 154 -15.67 -5.55 -9.07
CA GLU A 154 -14.86 -4.93 -8.02
C GLU A 154 -15.72 -4.35 -6.91
N ASN A 155 -16.82 -3.67 -7.24
CA ASN A 155 -17.74 -3.16 -6.24
C ASN A 155 -18.36 -4.30 -5.42
N GLN A 156 -18.71 -5.43 -6.05
CA GLN A 156 -19.22 -6.60 -5.33
C GLN A 156 -18.18 -7.21 -4.41
N LEU A 157 -16.93 -7.40 -4.88
CA LEU A 157 -15.84 -7.89 -4.05
C LEU A 157 -15.55 -6.93 -2.89
N SER A 158 -15.49 -5.63 -3.18
CA SER A 158 -15.21 -4.59 -2.19
C SER A 158 -16.29 -4.48 -1.13
N ASN A 159 -17.57 -4.65 -1.49
CA ASN A 159 -18.69 -4.58 -0.53
C ASN A 159 -18.53 -5.58 0.62
N VAL A 160 -17.93 -6.75 0.37
CA VAL A 160 -17.65 -7.75 1.41
C VAL A 160 -16.68 -7.19 2.44
N PHE A 161 -15.67 -6.44 2.00
CA PHE A 161 -14.67 -5.82 2.86
C PHE A 161 -15.15 -4.52 3.49
N ASP A 162 -16.09 -3.82 2.84
CA ASP A 162 -16.66 -2.57 3.33
C ASP A 162 -17.33 -2.74 4.68
N GLU A 163 -18.10 -3.81 4.86
CA GLU A 163 -18.74 -4.10 6.14
C GLU A 163 -17.71 -4.39 7.24
N GLU A 164 -16.69 -5.21 6.95
CA GLU A 164 -15.65 -5.57 7.91
C GLU A 164 -14.82 -4.34 8.35
N ILE A 165 -14.36 -3.54 7.38
CA ILE A 165 -13.56 -2.34 7.63
C ILE A 165 -14.40 -1.29 8.34
N ASN A 166 -15.61 -0.99 7.86
CA ASN A 166 -16.44 0.05 8.51
C ASN A 166 -16.95 -0.39 9.89
N SER A 167 -17.27 -1.67 10.11
CA SER A 167 -17.61 -2.19 11.45
C SER A 167 -16.47 -1.98 12.45
N PHE A 168 -15.22 -2.10 12.00
CA PHE A 168 -14.08 -1.74 12.83
C PHE A 168 -13.98 -0.22 13.06
N LEU A 169 -14.05 0.58 11.99
CA LEU A 169 -13.91 2.04 12.05
C LEU A 169 -15.02 2.74 12.86
N ASP A 170 -16.25 2.21 12.81
CA ASP A 170 -17.43 2.73 13.50
C ASP A 170 -17.23 2.76 15.03
N LYS A 171 -16.41 1.84 15.57
CA LYS A 171 -16.02 1.83 17.01
C LYS A 171 -15.32 3.11 17.44
N PHE A 172 -14.78 3.87 16.49
CA PHE A 172 -14.07 5.13 16.68
C PHE A 172 -14.80 6.31 16.05
N SER A 173 -16.07 6.14 15.64
CA SER A 173 -16.83 7.15 14.89
C SER A 173 -16.14 7.58 13.59
N LEU A 174 -15.37 6.67 12.98
CA LEU A 174 -14.75 6.85 11.68
C LEU A 174 -15.53 6.07 10.62
N LYS A 175 -15.48 6.53 9.37
CA LYS A 175 -16.10 5.84 8.24
C LYS A 175 -15.29 6.03 6.97
N ALA A 176 -15.18 4.98 6.17
CA ALA A 176 -14.60 5.04 4.83
C ALA A 176 -15.70 5.11 3.77
N LYS A 177 -15.39 5.74 2.63
CA LYS A 177 -16.26 5.68 1.44
C LYS A 177 -16.09 4.32 0.78
N SER A 178 -17.16 3.80 0.20
CA SER A 178 -17.07 2.60 -0.65
C SER A 178 -16.30 2.92 -1.95
N PRO A 179 -15.41 2.02 -2.43
CA PRO A 179 -14.95 0.81 -1.74
C PRO A 179 -13.99 1.16 -0.59
N ALA A 180 -14.30 0.74 0.63
CA ALA A 180 -13.55 1.03 1.85
C ALA A 180 -12.15 0.43 1.80
N VAL A 181 -12.01 -0.74 1.16
CA VAL A 181 -10.72 -1.40 0.96
C VAL A 181 -9.72 -0.52 0.20
N LEU A 182 -10.20 0.31 -0.73
CA LEU A 182 -9.33 1.25 -1.44
C LEU A 182 -9.30 2.65 -0.83
N ASN A 183 -10.37 3.10 -0.15
CA ASN A 183 -10.48 4.48 0.31
C ASN A 183 -10.09 4.70 1.79
N ALA A 184 -10.07 3.66 2.62
CA ALA A 184 -9.83 3.81 4.06
C ALA A 184 -8.40 4.29 4.37
N ASN A 185 -7.46 4.01 3.48
CA ASN A 185 -6.01 4.20 3.53
C ASN A 185 -5.51 5.35 2.63
N LEU A 186 -6.39 6.05 1.89
CA LEU A 186 -6.02 7.21 1.09
C LEU A 186 -6.16 8.51 1.88
N SER A 187 -5.07 9.28 1.94
CA SER A 187 -5.06 10.60 2.55
C SER A 187 -5.81 11.60 1.69
N SER A 188 -6.55 12.49 2.34
CA SER A 188 -7.16 13.65 1.70
C SER A 188 -6.14 14.70 1.28
N ASP A 189 -4.96 14.68 1.89
CA ASP A 189 -4.01 15.78 1.83
C ASP A 189 -2.85 15.49 0.86
N LEU A 190 -2.33 14.26 0.87
CA LEU A 190 -1.21 13.87 0.02
C LEU A 190 -1.16 12.36 -0.24
N ILE A 191 -1.07 11.98 -1.52
CA ILE A 191 -0.80 10.61 -1.97
C ILE A 191 0.47 10.65 -2.82
N ILE A 192 1.46 9.83 -2.47
CA ILE A 192 2.72 9.68 -3.21
C ILE A 192 2.72 8.30 -3.87
N ALA A 193 2.76 8.27 -5.19
CA ALA A 193 2.91 7.04 -5.97
C ALA A 193 4.35 6.89 -6.45
N TYR A 194 4.95 5.73 -6.17
CA TYR A 194 6.34 5.41 -6.54
C TYR A 194 6.43 4.80 -7.94
N THR A 195 5.89 5.53 -8.90
CA THR A 195 5.86 5.17 -10.33
C THR A 195 6.12 6.41 -11.17
N ALA A 196 6.46 6.20 -12.44
CA ALA A 196 6.50 7.27 -13.44
C ALA A 196 5.13 7.36 -14.13
N LYS A 197 4.69 8.58 -14.47
CA LYS A 197 3.40 8.79 -15.16
C LYS A 197 3.37 8.06 -16.51
N GLU A 198 4.52 7.94 -17.14
CA GLU A 198 4.73 7.29 -18.44
C GLU A 198 4.54 5.76 -18.39
N TRP A 199 4.60 5.15 -17.20
CA TRP A 199 4.41 3.71 -17.01
C TRP A 199 2.98 3.35 -16.59
N GLU A 200 2.18 4.34 -16.22
CA GLU A 200 0.81 4.15 -15.77
C GLU A 200 -0.19 4.24 -16.91
N TYR A 201 -1.28 3.50 -16.77
CA TYR A 201 -2.43 3.65 -17.66
C TYR A 201 -2.95 5.10 -17.62
N PRO A 202 -3.36 5.67 -18.76
CA PRO A 202 -3.92 7.01 -18.80
C PRO A 202 -5.24 7.03 -18.02
N ARG A 203 -5.22 7.63 -16.83
CA ARG A 203 -6.41 7.89 -16.02
C ARG A 203 -6.71 9.39 -16.01
N ASN A 204 -7.97 9.73 -16.25
CA ASN A 204 -8.42 11.13 -16.31
C ASN A 204 -9.03 11.63 -15.00
N ASP A 205 -9.16 10.74 -14.02
CA ASP A 205 -9.83 10.96 -12.74
C ASP A 205 -8.92 10.71 -11.54
N TRP A 206 -7.60 10.85 -11.74
CA TRP A 206 -6.64 10.86 -10.64
C TRP A 206 -7.03 11.90 -9.58
N PRO A 207 -6.97 11.56 -8.29
CA PRO A 207 -7.23 12.54 -7.23
C PRO A 207 -6.19 13.66 -7.28
N ALA A 208 -6.60 14.90 -7.07
CA ALA A 208 -5.74 16.08 -7.22
C ALA A 208 -4.52 16.07 -6.27
N GLN A 209 -4.63 15.36 -5.14
CA GLN A 209 -3.55 15.19 -4.17
C GLN A 209 -2.56 14.06 -4.50
N LEU A 210 -2.68 13.41 -5.67
CA LEU A 210 -1.75 12.38 -6.13
C LEU A 210 -0.52 13.01 -6.80
N HIS A 211 0.66 12.59 -6.34
CA HIS A 211 1.95 12.92 -6.93
C HIS A 211 2.69 11.64 -7.30
N MET A 212 2.97 11.46 -8.59
CA MET A 212 3.84 10.39 -9.10
C MET A 212 5.29 10.88 -9.07
N VAL A 213 6.15 10.19 -8.33
CA VAL A 213 7.52 10.67 -8.04
C VAL A 213 8.61 9.83 -8.70
N GLY A 214 8.23 8.89 -9.57
CA GLY A 214 9.14 7.89 -10.12
C GLY A 214 9.35 6.70 -9.18
N PRO A 215 10.06 5.67 -9.65
CA PRO A 215 10.35 4.48 -8.84
C PRO A 215 11.25 4.83 -7.65
N ASP A 216 10.94 4.28 -6.48
CA ASP A 216 11.89 4.29 -5.36
C ASP A 216 13.02 3.29 -5.65
N ARG A 217 14.25 3.65 -5.30
CA ARG A 217 15.39 2.74 -5.50
C ARG A 217 15.34 1.65 -4.44
N TRP A 218 15.28 0.41 -4.90
CA TRP A 218 15.51 -0.76 -4.07
C TRP A 218 17.03 -0.94 -3.94
N GLU A 219 17.63 -0.49 -2.84
CA GLU A 219 18.93 -1.01 -2.43
C GLU A 219 18.68 -2.42 -1.91
N LEU A 220 18.90 -3.42 -2.76
CA LEU A 220 19.00 -4.80 -2.33
C LEU A 220 20.18 -4.83 -1.34
N GLY A 221 19.97 -5.37 -0.12
CA GLY A 221 21.09 -5.67 0.78
C GLY A 221 22.14 -6.56 0.10
N ASP A 222 23.22 -6.93 0.81
CA ASP A 222 24.48 -7.58 0.31
C ASP A 222 24.39 -8.81 -0.62
N LYS A 223 23.21 -9.19 -1.09
CA LYS A 223 23.02 -10.07 -2.25
C LYS A 223 23.61 -9.42 -3.51
N HIS A 224 24.87 -9.76 -3.74
CA HIS A 224 25.51 -9.61 -5.04
C HIS A 224 24.75 -10.45 -6.07
N PHE A 225 24.04 -9.78 -6.97
CA PHE A 225 23.65 -10.39 -8.23
C PHE A 225 24.86 -10.34 -9.15
N GLU A 226 25.38 -11.50 -9.54
CA GLU A 226 26.37 -11.57 -10.61
C GLU A 226 25.69 -11.16 -11.92
N LEU A 227 25.92 -9.91 -12.32
CA LEU A 227 25.44 -9.40 -13.60
C LEU A 227 26.42 -9.84 -14.69
N PRO A 228 25.94 -10.19 -15.91
CA PRO A 228 26.81 -10.52 -17.02
C PRO A 228 27.81 -9.38 -17.29
N SER A 229 29.11 -9.65 -17.17
CA SER A 229 30.16 -8.62 -17.29
C SER A 229 30.35 -8.06 -18.70
N ASN A 230 29.79 -8.72 -19.71
CA ASN A 230 30.07 -8.46 -21.13
C ASN A 230 28.83 -8.02 -21.94
N GLN A 231 27.72 -7.68 -21.28
CA GLN A 231 26.51 -7.22 -21.96
C GLN A 231 26.03 -5.87 -21.41
N PRO A 232 25.49 -4.99 -22.25
CA PRO A 232 24.88 -3.77 -21.77
C PRO A 232 23.68 -4.11 -20.89
N LEU A 233 23.70 -3.62 -19.66
CA LEU A 233 22.57 -3.70 -18.75
C LEU A 233 21.68 -2.49 -18.97
N ILE A 234 20.41 -2.72 -19.19
CA ILE A 234 19.40 -1.67 -19.17
C ILE A 234 18.67 -1.79 -17.84
N TYR A 235 18.83 -0.77 -16.99
CA TYR A 235 18.02 -0.57 -15.80
C TYR A 235 16.94 0.44 -16.16
N ILE A 236 15.69 -0.02 -16.22
CA ILE A 236 14.50 0.80 -16.48
C ILE A 236 13.83 1.05 -15.15
#